data_AF-A0A1U8HTL0-F1
#
_entry.id   AF-A0A1U8HTL0-F1
#
_cell.length_a   1.000
_cell.length_b   1.000
_cell.length_c   1.000
_cell.angle_alpha   90.00
_cell.angle_beta   90.00
_cell.angle_gamma   90.00
#
_symmetry.space_group_name_H-M   'P 1'
#
loop_
_entity.id
_entity.type
_entity.pdbx_description
1 polymer ?
#
loop_
_entity_poly.entity_id
_entity_poly.type
_entity_poly.pdbx_seq_one_letter_code
_entity_poly.pdbx_strand_id
1 'polypeptide(L)'
;MVQERSQAQPPPPSTAPPVVPPIAPPPPSIIETSKCSPIEKLRKFGAEEFRGRSDDDPVKAEYWLQSLVRIFKQMACSTEDYLRCAVSLLKEEAYNWWETVEAVVPAEKLTWEFFQNEFKKKYVGKRYLDKKNREFLDLWQGNKSVVEYEREFVYLSKCIRDIVPTEEEICIRFEEGLNDVIRMMIGVNEIREFVVLSDRAQKLEEVYNKKIQRDRKNKVI
;
A
#
# COMPACT_ATOMS: atom_id res chain seq x y z
N MET A 1 -69.35 78.97 25.49
CA MET A 1 -70.20 78.55 24.35
C MET A 1 -69.30 78.18 23.18
N VAL A 2 -69.77 77.22 22.35
CA VAL A 2 -69.22 76.74 21.07
C VAL A 2 -68.12 75.66 21.12
N GLN A 3 -68.57 74.44 21.44
CA GLN A 3 -68.51 73.20 20.65
C GLN A 3 -67.71 73.18 19.33
N GLU A 4 -66.81 72.20 19.18
CA GLU A 4 -66.53 71.57 17.89
C GLU A 4 -66.30 70.05 18.07
N ARG A 5 -67.16 69.25 17.42
CA ARG A 5 -67.00 67.80 17.27
C ARG A 5 -66.05 67.56 16.09
N SER A 6 -65.07 66.68 16.24
CA SER A 6 -64.42 66.03 15.10
C SER A 6 -64.34 64.53 15.32
N GLN A 7 -64.91 63.81 14.35
CA GLN A 7 -65.05 62.36 14.26
C GLN A 7 -63.69 61.67 14.10
N ALA A 8 -63.49 60.56 14.80
CA ALA A 8 -62.38 59.65 14.57
C ALA A 8 -62.67 58.77 13.34
N GLN A 9 -61.78 58.79 12.34
CA GLN A 9 -61.75 57.83 11.24
C GLN A 9 -61.19 56.48 11.73
N PRO A 10 -61.76 55.34 11.32
CA PRO A 10 -61.17 54.03 11.61
C PRO A 10 -59.93 53.78 10.73
N PRO A 11 -58.91 53.06 11.24
CA PRO A 11 -57.72 52.71 10.47
C PRO A 11 -58.03 51.68 9.36
N PRO A 12 -57.24 51.65 8.27
CA PRO A 12 -57.42 50.71 7.15
C PRO A 12 -57.16 49.24 7.57
N PRO A 13 -57.70 48.26 6.82
CA PRO A 13 -57.60 46.84 7.17
C PRO A 13 -56.18 46.29 7.01
N SER A 14 -55.75 45.50 8.00
CA SER A 14 -54.45 44.81 8.03
C SER A 14 -54.43 43.63 7.06
N THR A 15 -53.51 43.65 6.10
CA THR A 15 -53.25 42.56 5.14
C THR A 15 -52.52 41.42 5.86
N ALA A 16 -53.14 40.24 5.94
CA ALA A 16 -52.50 39.03 6.47
C ALA A 16 -51.41 38.49 5.51
N PRO A 17 -50.30 37.89 6.02
CA PRO A 17 -49.27 37.29 5.19
C PRO A 17 -49.72 35.95 4.56
N PRO A 18 -49.11 35.50 3.45
CA PRO A 18 -49.54 34.31 2.72
C PRO A 18 -49.12 33.02 3.43
N VAL A 19 -50.03 32.05 3.48
CA VAL A 19 -49.82 30.69 4.02
C VAL A 19 -49.01 29.85 3.02
N VAL A 20 -47.86 29.32 3.43
CA VAL A 20 -47.04 28.39 2.65
C VAL A 20 -47.55 26.95 2.86
N PRO A 21 -47.78 26.13 1.82
CA PRO A 21 -48.23 24.74 1.98
C PRO A 21 -47.10 23.80 2.47
N PRO A 22 -47.42 22.66 3.10
CA PRO A 22 -46.42 21.78 3.70
C PRO A 22 -45.69 20.94 2.65
N ILE A 23 -44.35 20.91 2.73
CA ILE A 23 -43.47 20.06 1.92
C ILE A 23 -43.63 18.61 2.39
N ALA A 24 -43.96 17.71 1.45
CA ALA A 24 -44.02 16.27 1.72
C ALA A 24 -42.63 15.69 2.03
N PRO A 25 -42.50 14.74 2.98
CA PRO A 25 -41.21 14.12 3.29
C PRO A 25 -40.73 13.25 2.10
N PRO A 26 -39.41 13.23 1.82
CA PRO A 26 -38.85 12.38 0.76
C PRO A 26 -38.99 10.89 1.12
N PRO A 27 -39.10 10.00 0.13
CA PRO A 27 -39.21 8.56 0.37
C PRO A 27 -37.95 8.02 1.04
N PRO A 28 -38.07 7.02 1.95
CA PRO A 28 -36.92 6.44 2.63
C PRO A 28 -36.00 5.77 1.60
N SER A 29 -34.75 6.22 1.55
CA SER A 29 -33.68 5.56 0.82
C SER A 29 -33.48 4.16 1.41
N ILE A 30 -33.70 3.13 0.60
CA ILE A 30 -33.32 1.76 0.93
C ILE A 30 -31.78 1.73 0.95
N ILE A 31 -31.20 1.97 2.12
CA ILE A 31 -29.80 1.64 2.36
C ILE A 31 -29.81 0.14 2.65
N GLU A 32 -29.58 -0.68 1.62
CA GLU A 32 -29.16 -2.07 1.80
C GLU A 32 -27.78 -2.07 2.49
N THR A 33 -27.79 -1.86 3.80
CA THR A 33 -26.65 -2.16 4.66
C THR A 33 -26.62 -3.66 4.90
N SER A 34 -26.23 -4.42 3.88
CA SER A 34 -25.68 -5.75 4.10
C SER A 34 -24.34 -5.56 4.82
N LYS A 35 -24.39 -5.45 6.16
CA LYS A 35 -23.23 -5.36 7.04
C LYS A 35 -22.50 -6.70 7.04
N CYS A 36 -21.78 -6.99 5.97
CA CYS A 36 -20.79 -8.06 5.96
C CYS A 36 -19.65 -7.61 6.87
N SER A 37 -19.33 -8.40 7.89
CA SER A 37 -18.25 -8.10 8.84
C SER A 37 -16.90 -8.00 8.09
N PRO A 38 -15.92 -7.24 8.61
CA PRO A 38 -14.59 -7.14 8.00
C PRO A 38 -13.96 -8.52 7.71
N ILE A 39 -14.20 -9.51 8.58
CA ILE A 39 -13.71 -10.89 8.46
C ILE A 39 -14.36 -11.65 7.30
N GLU A 40 -15.68 -11.49 7.10
CA GLU A 40 -16.36 -12.11 5.97
C GLU A 40 -15.93 -11.48 4.64
N LYS A 41 -15.66 -10.17 4.64
CA LYS A 41 -15.05 -9.50 3.48
C LYS A 41 -13.66 -10.04 3.20
N LEU A 42 -12.80 -10.18 4.21
CA LEU A 42 -11.46 -10.75 4.06
C LEU A 42 -11.47 -12.09 3.32
N ARG A 43 -12.33 -13.01 3.77
CA ARG A 43 -12.48 -14.34 3.15
C ARG A 43 -12.98 -14.25 1.70
N LYS A 44 -13.90 -13.33 1.40
CA LYS A 44 -14.37 -13.10 0.01
C LYS A 44 -13.25 -12.62 -0.92
N PHE A 45 -12.26 -11.89 -0.39
CA PHE A 45 -11.09 -11.46 -1.15
C PHE A 45 -9.94 -12.48 -1.14
N GLY A 46 -10.18 -13.70 -0.64
CA GLY A 46 -9.21 -14.79 -0.64
C GLY A 46 -8.17 -14.69 0.49
N ALA A 47 -8.51 -14.04 1.60
CA ALA A 47 -7.64 -14.05 2.77
C ALA A 47 -7.59 -15.45 3.38
N GLU A 48 -6.39 -16.02 3.43
CA GLU A 48 -6.14 -17.34 4.01
C GLU A 48 -5.80 -17.22 5.50
N GLU A 49 -6.10 -18.28 6.26
CA GLU A 49 -5.72 -18.38 7.66
C GLU A 49 -4.27 -18.85 7.79
N PHE A 50 -3.55 -18.37 8.82
CA PHE A 50 -2.18 -18.78 9.09
C PHE A 50 -2.10 -19.50 10.44
N ARG A 51 -1.65 -20.76 10.42
CA ARG A 51 -1.60 -21.64 11.59
C ARG A 51 -0.25 -21.58 12.32
N GLY A 52 0.82 -21.20 11.62
CA GLY A 52 2.16 -21.03 12.19
C GLY A 52 2.78 -22.35 12.65
N ARG A 53 2.64 -23.40 11.85
CA ARG A 53 3.20 -24.72 12.15
C ARG A 53 4.71 -24.68 12.03
N SER A 54 5.38 -25.54 12.81
CA SER A 54 6.85 -25.60 12.90
C SER A 54 7.55 -25.96 11.58
N ASP A 55 6.83 -26.55 10.62
CA ASP A 55 7.28 -26.90 9.27
C ASP A 55 6.90 -25.86 8.20
N ASP A 56 6.24 -24.76 8.58
CA ASP A 56 5.87 -23.73 7.62
C ASP A 56 7.12 -23.10 6.99
N ASP A 57 7.15 -23.15 5.65
CA ASP A 57 8.21 -22.56 4.83
C ASP A 57 8.25 -21.04 5.04
N PRO A 58 9.42 -20.43 5.34
CA PRO A 58 9.59 -18.98 5.40
C PRO A 58 8.99 -18.23 4.22
N VAL A 59 9.01 -18.82 3.02
CA VAL A 59 8.43 -18.25 1.80
C VAL A 59 6.90 -18.18 1.91
N LYS A 60 6.25 -19.20 2.49
CA LYS A 60 4.79 -19.20 2.69
C LYS A 60 4.37 -18.16 3.73
N ALA A 61 5.10 -18.04 4.83
CA ALA A 61 4.82 -17.03 5.85
C ALA A 61 4.98 -15.61 5.30
N GLU A 62 6.04 -15.37 4.52
CA GLU A 62 6.24 -14.11 3.81
C GLU A 62 5.11 -13.82 2.82
N TYR A 63 4.76 -14.81 1.99
CA TYR A 63 3.68 -14.67 1.00
C TYR A 63 2.33 -14.38 1.66
N TRP A 64 2.02 -15.06 2.77
CA TRP A 64 0.81 -14.81 3.54
C TRP A 64 0.74 -13.34 3.99
N LEU A 65 1.81 -12.81 4.59
CA LEU A 65 1.84 -11.42 5.04
C LEU A 65 1.69 -10.42 3.87
N GLN A 66 2.35 -10.68 2.74
CA GLN A 66 2.23 -9.86 1.52
C GLN A 66 0.81 -9.90 0.95
N SER A 67 0.17 -11.07 0.97
CA SER A 67 -1.20 -11.25 0.49
C SER A 67 -2.20 -10.43 1.31
N LEU A 68 -2.02 -10.34 2.63
CA LEU A 68 -2.87 -9.53 3.50
C LEU A 68 -2.78 -8.05 3.17
N VAL A 69 -1.56 -7.52 3.00
CA VAL A 69 -1.36 -6.11 2.62
C VAL A 69 -2.06 -5.80 1.30
N ARG A 70 -2.01 -6.72 0.32
CA ARG A 70 -2.73 -6.58 -0.96
C ARG A 70 -4.24 -6.54 -0.74
N ILE A 71 -4.78 -7.48 0.04
CA ILE A 71 -6.21 -7.58 0.31
C ILE A 71 -6.72 -6.36 1.08
N PHE A 72 -6.00 -5.90 2.10
CA PHE A 72 -6.36 -4.72 2.89
C PHE A 72 -6.45 -3.46 2.02
N LYS A 73 -5.51 -3.28 1.08
CA LYS A 73 -5.56 -2.19 0.09
C LYS A 73 -6.78 -2.30 -0.83
N GLN A 74 -7.07 -3.51 -1.32
CA GLN A 74 -8.21 -3.75 -2.20
C GLN A 74 -9.56 -3.49 -1.50
N MET A 75 -9.63 -3.77 -0.20
CA MET A 75 -10.81 -3.49 0.61
C MET A 75 -10.92 -2.04 1.11
N ALA A 76 -9.93 -1.19 0.81
CA ALA A 76 -9.79 0.15 1.39
C ALA A 76 -9.90 0.14 2.93
N CYS A 77 -9.27 -0.86 3.56
CA CYS A 77 -9.25 -1.00 5.01
C CYS A 77 -8.43 0.15 5.62
N SER A 78 -8.85 0.66 6.78
CA SER A 78 -8.07 1.67 7.52
C SER A 78 -6.82 1.03 8.09
N THR A 79 -5.74 1.80 8.23
CA THR A 79 -4.49 1.32 8.85
C THR A 79 -4.69 0.84 10.29
N GLU A 80 -5.62 1.45 11.02
CA GLU A 80 -6.04 1.05 12.37
C GLU A 80 -6.66 -0.36 12.39
N ASP A 81 -7.33 -0.76 11.31
CA ASP A 81 -7.99 -2.06 11.21
C ASP A 81 -7.07 -3.19 10.74
N TYR A 82 -5.89 -2.88 10.18
CA TYR A 82 -4.98 -3.88 9.61
C TYR A 82 -4.57 -4.93 10.64
N LEU A 83 -4.18 -4.47 11.83
CA LEU A 83 -3.76 -5.36 12.90
C LEU A 83 -4.90 -6.29 13.32
N ARG A 84 -6.06 -5.72 13.64
CA ARG A 84 -7.25 -6.48 14.05
C ARG A 84 -7.65 -7.52 13.00
N CYS A 85 -7.64 -7.13 11.73
CA CYS A 85 -7.93 -8.01 10.60
C CYS A 85 -6.91 -9.15 10.49
N ALA A 86 -5.61 -8.85 10.58
CA ALA A 86 -4.57 -9.88 10.47
C ALA A 86 -4.60 -10.87 11.63
N VAL A 87 -4.75 -10.38 12.87
CA VAL A 87 -4.85 -11.22 14.07
C VAL A 87 -6.06 -12.16 13.98
N SER A 88 -7.18 -11.71 13.41
CA SER A 88 -8.37 -12.56 13.22
C SER A 88 -8.15 -13.76 12.27
N LEU A 89 -7.11 -13.69 11.42
CA LEU A 89 -6.73 -14.75 10.48
C LEU A 89 -5.65 -15.69 11.05
N LEU A 90 -5.07 -15.37 12.20
CA LEU A 90 -4.20 -16.29 12.90
C LEU A 90 -5.01 -17.42 13.55
N LYS A 91 -4.44 -18.63 13.52
CA LYS A 91 -5.02 -19.84 14.11
C LYS A 91 -3.94 -20.64 14.82
N GLU A 92 -4.35 -21.54 15.69
CA GLU A 92 -3.47 -22.53 16.35
C GLU A 92 -2.21 -21.87 16.96
N GLU A 93 -1.02 -22.38 16.63
CA GLU A 93 0.26 -21.91 17.16
C GLU A 93 0.51 -20.43 16.88
N ALA A 94 0.09 -19.91 15.73
CA ALA A 94 0.23 -18.50 15.39
C ALA A 94 -0.61 -17.59 16.29
N TYR A 95 -1.84 -17.99 16.59
CA TYR A 95 -2.69 -17.20 17.46
C TYR A 95 -2.17 -17.22 18.91
N ASN A 96 -1.82 -18.41 19.42
CA ASN A 96 -1.26 -18.57 20.76
C ASN A 96 0.05 -17.77 20.96
N TRP A 97 0.89 -17.73 19.92
CA TRP A 97 2.09 -16.91 19.92
C TRP A 97 1.75 -15.42 20.02
N TRP A 98 0.79 -14.95 19.23
CA TRP A 98 0.39 -13.54 19.25
C TRP A 98 -0.22 -13.13 20.60
N GLU A 99 -1.07 -13.96 21.21
CA GLU A 99 -1.61 -13.71 22.56
C GLU A 99 -0.49 -13.54 23.59
N THR A 100 0.60 -14.32 23.47
CA THR A 100 1.77 -14.19 24.35
C THR A 100 2.48 -12.85 24.17
N VAL A 101 2.59 -12.36 22.93
CA VAL A 101 3.17 -11.05 22.61
C VAL A 101 2.28 -9.94 23.16
N GLU A 102 0.97 -10.00 22.94
CA GLU A 102 0.01 -9.02 23.46
C GLU A 102 0.00 -8.94 24.99
N ALA A 103 0.22 -10.07 25.68
CA ALA A 103 0.25 -10.11 27.14
C ALA A 103 1.45 -9.35 27.76
N VAL A 104 2.54 -9.16 27.02
CA VAL A 104 3.78 -8.56 27.54
C VAL A 104 4.13 -7.20 26.92
N VAL A 105 3.42 -6.80 25.87
CA VAL A 105 3.64 -5.54 25.15
C VAL A 105 2.51 -4.54 25.46
N PRO A 106 2.82 -3.30 25.86
CA PRO A 106 1.81 -2.26 26.06
C PRO A 106 0.96 -2.04 24.80
N ALA A 107 -0.35 -1.84 24.98
CA ALA A 107 -1.31 -1.71 23.88
C ALA A 107 -0.97 -0.58 22.91
N GLU A 108 -0.35 0.51 23.38
CA GLU A 108 0.05 1.65 22.58
C GLU A 108 1.17 1.32 21.59
N LYS A 109 1.91 0.23 21.83
CA LYS A 109 2.98 -0.27 20.94
C LYS A 109 2.50 -1.32 19.96
N LEU A 110 1.28 -1.86 20.14
CA LEU A 110 0.69 -2.87 19.27
C LEU A 110 0.17 -2.21 17.98
N THR A 111 1.09 -1.85 17.10
CA THR A 111 0.77 -1.32 15.76
C THR A 111 0.85 -2.43 14.70
N TRP A 112 0.29 -2.16 13.53
CA TRP A 112 0.46 -3.04 12.37
C TRP A 112 1.94 -3.27 12.02
N GLU A 113 2.77 -2.22 12.08
CA GLU A 113 4.21 -2.31 11.83
C GLU A 113 4.92 -3.21 12.85
N PHE A 114 4.55 -3.09 14.13
CA PHE A 114 5.08 -3.95 15.18
C PHE A 114 4.73 -5.42 14.93
N PHE A 115 3.47 -5.71 14.59
CA PHE A 115 3.03 -7.06 14.21
C PHE A 115 3.83 -7.61 13.03
N GLN A 116 4.00 -6.83 11.95
CA GLN A 116 4.76 -7.28 10.78
C GLN A 116 6.20 -7.66 11.17
N ASN A 117 6.85 -6.86 12.02
CA ASN A 117 8.22 -7.12 12.45
C ASN A 117 8.31 -8.40 13.30
N GLU A 118 7.45 -8.54 14.32
CA GLU A 118 7.44 -9.73 15.18
C GLU A 118 7.05 -11.00 14.42
N PHE A 119 6.09 -10.90 13.50
CA PHE A 119 5.68 -12.01 12.63
C PHE A 119 6.83 -12.49 11.75
N LYS A 120 7.52 -11.55 11.09
CA LYS A 120 8.71 -11.85 10.28
C LYS A 120 9.80 -12.52 11.11
N LYS A 121 10.09 -12.01 12.33
CA LYS A 121 11.10 -12.62 13.22
C LYS A 121 10.74 -14.06 13.60
N LYS A 122 9.47 -14.32 13.91
CA LYS A 122 8.99 -15.62 14.38
C LYS A 122 8.88 -16.66 13.26
N TYR A 123 8.25 -16.32 12.14
CA TYR A 123 7.83 -17.29 11.12
C TYR A 123 8.63 -17.23 9.81
N VAL A 124 9.19 -16.08 9.46
CA VAL A 124 10.10 -15.98 8.31
C VAL A 124 11.54 -16.30 8.76
N GLY A 125 11.89 -15.85 9.96
CA GLY A 125 13.15 -16.15 10.62
C GLY A 125 14.29 -15.23 10.19
N LYS A 126 15.07 -14.79 11.17
CA LYS A 126 16.19 -13.84 10.97
C LYS A 126 17.17 -14.31 9.90
N ARG A 127 17.51 -15.61 9.86
CA ARG A 127 18.49 -16.14 8.88
C ARG A 127 18.03 -15.97 7.43
N TYR A 128 16.74 -16.17 7.15
CA TYR A 128 16.17 -15.98 5.80
C TYR A 128 16.18 -14.49 5.43
N LEU A 129 15.75 -13.62 6.35
CA LEU A 129 15.76 -12.17 6.12
C LEU A 129 17.18 -11.62 5.94
N ASP A 130 18.13 -12.05 6.77
CA ASP A 130 19.54 -11.68 6.64
C ASP A 130 20.12 -12.16 5.30
N LYS A 131 19.71 -13.35 4.84
CA LYS A 131 20.08 -13.87 3.53
C LYS A 131 19.50 -13.00 2.41
N LYS A 132 18.21 -12.66 2.48
CA LYS A 132 17.54 -11.76 1.52
C LYS A 132 18.15 -10.37 1.49
N ASN A 133 18.54 -9.85 2.65
CA ASN A 133 19.24 -8.57 2.76
C ASN A 133 20.61 -8.63 2.11
N ARG A 134 21.39 -9.69 2.34
CA ARG A 134 22.66 -9.89 1.60
C ARG A 134 22.44 -10.04 0.10
N GLU A 135 21.47 -10.85 -0.32
CA GLU A 135 21.09 -11.00 -1.73
C GLU A 135 20.75 -9.64 -2.36
N PHE A 136 20.05 -8.75 -1.64
CA PHE A 136 19.74 -7.41 -2.12
C PHE A 136 20.97 -6.49 -2.16
N LEU A 137 21.81 -6.47 -1.12
CA LEU A 137 23.00 -5.64 -1.07
C LEU A 137 24.05 -6.04 -2.12
N ASP A 138 24.13 -7.34 -2.42
CA ASP A 138 25.03 -7.89 -3.45
C ASP A 138 24.37 -7.91 -4.84
N LEU A 139 23.14 -7.39 -5.00
CA LEU A 139 22.46 -7.41 -6.27
C LEU A 139 23.06 -6.39 -7.26
N TRP A 140 23.58 -6.90 -8.37
CA TRP A 140 23.98 -6.12 -9.53
C TRP A 140 23.37 -6.74 -10.80
N GLN A 141 23.24 -5.92 -11.85
CA GLN A 141 22.75 -6.32 -13.15
C GLN A 141 23.63 -7.44 -13.73
N GLY A 142 24.95 -7.24 -13.76
CA GLY A 142 25.91 -8.20 -14.29
C GLY A 142 25.57 -8.58 -15.74
N ASN A 143 25.43 -9.89 -16.00
CA ASN A 143 25.09 -10.41 -17.32
C ASN A 143 23.58 -10.45 -17.62
N LYS A 144 22.73 -10.04 -16.67
CA LYS A 144 21.26 -10.02 -16.85
C LYS A 144 20.86 -8.81 -17.70
N SER A 145 19.74 -8.95 -18.41
CA SER A 145 19.06 -7.77 -18.96
C SER A 145 18.60 -6.85 -17.84
N VAL A 146 18.38 -5.57 -18.14
CA VAL A 146 17.81 -4.62 -17.18
C VAL A 146 16.44 -5.10 -16.69
N VAL A 147 15.65 -5.75 -17.54
CA VAL A 147 14.33 -6.31 -17.18
C VAL A 147 14.45 -7.45 -16.15
N GLU A 148 15.41 -8.35 -16.33
CA GLU A 148 15.63 -9.44 -15.37
C GLU A 148 16.17 -8.91 -14.04
N TYR A 149 17.11 -7.96 -14.10
CA TYR A 149 17.62 -7.27 -12.92
C TYR A 149 16.52 -6.53 -12.15
N GLU A 150 15.67 -5.77 -12.85
CA GLU A 150 14.53 -5.06 -12.26
C GLU A 150 13.58 -6.02 -11.53
N ARG A 151 13.23 -7.15 -12.15
CA ARG A 151 12.33 -8.13 -11.53
C ARG A 151 12.88 -8.64 -10.19
N GLU A 152 14.16 -8.98 -10.15
CA GLU A 152 14.82 -9.45 -8.93
C GLU A 152 14.96 -8.33 -7.90
N PHE A 153 15.30 -7.12 -8.35
CA PHE A 153 15.41 -5.93 -7.51
C PHE A 153 14.09 -5.59 -6.82
N VAL A 154 12.98 -5.55 -7.58
CA VAL A 154 11.64 -5.26 -7.06
C VAL A 154 11.15 -6.34 -6.10
N TYR A 155 11.51 -7.60 -6.34
CA TYR A 155 11.19 -8.69 -5.43
C TYR A 155 11.94 -8.54 -4.10
N LEU A 156 13.27 -8.39 -4.16
CA LEU A 156 14.11 -8.29 -2.96
C LEU A 156 13.85 -7.01 -2.17
N SER A 157 13.62 -5.87 -2.82
CA SER A 157 13.32 -4.59 -2.15
C SER A 157 12.02 -4.65 -1.33
N LYS A 158 11.04 -5.46 -1.74
CA LYS A 158 9.81 -5.69 -0.96
C LYS A 158 10.06 -6.50 0.31
N CYS A 159 10.94 -7.50 0.24
CA CYS A 159 11.30 -8.34 1.39
C CYS A 159 11.97 -7.52 2.50
N ILE A 160 12.81 -6.56 2.09
CA ILE A 160 13.66 -5.76 2.99
C ILE A 160 13.22 -4.30 3.12
N ARG A 161 11.94 -3.99 2.86
CA ARG A 161 11.39 -2.62 2.87
C ARG A 161 11.69 -1.85 4.17
N ASP A 162 11.96 -2.55 5.26
CA ASP A 162 12.34 -1.98 6.55
C ASP A 162 13.78 -1.37 6.53
N ILE A 163 14.56 -1.57 5.45
CA ILE A 163 15.97 -1.17 5.30
C ILE A 163 16.16 -0.07 4.24
N VAL A 164 15.29 0.02 3.22
CA VAL A 164 15.32 1.08 2.20
C VAL A 164 14.02 1.89 2.27
N PRO A 165 13.98 2.95 3.10
CA PRO A 165 12.71 3.59 3.46
C PRO A 165 12.12 4.48 2.36
N THR A 166 12.92 5.02 1.43
CA THR A 166 12.46 6.03 0.46
C THR A 166 12.59 5.58 -1.00
N GLU A 167 11.73 6.13 -1.87
CA GLU A 167 11.84 5.91 -3.32
C GLU A 167 13.17 6.44 -3.88
N GLU A 168 13.71 7.51 -3.28
CA GLU A 168 15.02 8.05 -3.63
C GLU A 168 16.14 7.04 -3.39
N GLU A 169 16.20 6.44 -2.19
CA GLU A 169 17.21 5.40 -1.88
C GLU A 169 17.02 4.15 -2.73
N ILE A 170 15.77 3.78 -3.05
CA ILE A 170 15.45 2.72 -4.01
C ILE A 170 16.06 3.03 -5.37
N CYS A 171 15.92 4.27 -5.86
CA CYS A 171 16.47 4.70 -7.14
C CYS A 171 18.00 4.69 -7.14
N ILE A 172 18.62 5.26 -6.10
CA ILE A 172 20.08 5.28 -5.94
C ILE A 172 20.62 3.85 -5.95
N ARG A 173 20.06 2.96 -5.12
CA ARG A 173 20.52 1.58 -5.04
C ARG A 173 20.30 0.81 -6.34
N PHE A 174 19.19 1.06 -7.05
CA PHE A 174 18.95 0.48 -8.36
C PHE A 174 20.00 0.91 -9.37
N GLU A 175 20.29 2.22 -9.43
CA GLU A 175 21.29 2.83 -10.30
C GLU A 175 22.71 2.29 -10.03
N GLU A 176 23.11 2.15 -8.76
CA GLU A 176 24.40 1.58 -8.35
C GLU A 176 24.61 0.16 -8.86
N GLY A 177 23.54 -0.64 -8.90
CA GLY A 177 23.58 -2.01 -9.39
C GLY A 177 23.54 -2.15 -10.91
N LEU A 178 23.28 -1.07 -11.68
CA LEU A 178 23.30 -1.11 -13.14
C LEU A 178 24.73 -1.26 -13.68
N ASN A 179 24.83 -1.87 -14.86
CA ASN A 179 26.08 -1.95 -15.59
C ASN A 179 26.64 -0.54 -15.90
N ASP A 180 27.96 -0.39 -15.79
CA ASP A 180 28.67 0.90 -15.86
C ASP A 180 28.27 1.77 -17.05
N VAL A 181 28.10 1.16 -18.22
CA VAL A 181 27.73 1.87 -19.45
C VAL A 181 26.34 2.49 -19.34
N ILE A 182 25.38 1.74 -18.80
CA ILE A 182 24.00 2.22 -18.60
C ILE A 182 23.98 3.24 -17.46
N ARG A 183 24.64 2.94 -16.34
CA ARG A 183 24.74 3.81 -15.17
C ARG A 183 25.30 5.18 -15.54
N MET A 184 26.38 5.23 -16.31
CA MET A 184 27.00 6.50 -16.76
C MET A 184 26.05 7.36 -17.61
N MET A 185 25.18 6.73 -18.43
CA MET A 185 24.21 7.45 -19.25
C MET A 185 22.99 7.94 -18.46
N ILE A 186 22.71 7.33 -17.30
CA ILE A 186 21.61 7.71 -16.40
C ILE A 186 22.05 8.81 -15.44
N GLY A 187 23.24 8.68 -14.83
CA GLY A 187 23.73 9.57 -13.78
C GLY A 187 23.87 11.04 -14.20
N VAL A 188 23.78 11.35 -15.50
CA VAL A 188 23.74 12.73 -16.01
C VAL A 188 22.45 13.46 -15.62
N ASN A 189 21.35 12.74 -15.39
CA ASN A 189 20.01 13.32 -15.22
C ASN A 189 19.38 13.08 -13.84
N GLU A 190 20.09 12.44 -12.90
CA GLU A 190 19.63 12.10 -11.53
C GLU A 190 18.11 11.80 -11.44
N ILE A 191 17.70 10.61 -11.88
CA ILE A 191 16.28 10.23 -11.89
C ILE A 191 15.90 9.59 -10.54
N ARG A 192 14.95 10.18 -9.83
CA ARG A 192 14.46 9.73 -8.49
C ARG A 192 13.00 9.25 -8.48
N GLU A 193 12.48 8.89 -9.65
CA GLU A 193 11.22 8.17 -9.80
C GLU A 193 11.52 6.78 -10.38
N PHE A 194 11.21 5.73 -9.62
CA PHE A 194 11.74 4.38 -9.92
C PHE A 194 11.27 3.88 -11.28
N VAL A 195 10.00 4.14 -11.62
CA VAL A 195 9.40 3.72 -12.89
C VAL A 195 10.09 4.39 -14.08
N VAL A 196 10.36 5.69 -13.98
CA VAL A 196 11.04 6.46 -15.03
C VAL A 196 12.50 6.02 -15.16
N LEU A 197 13.18 5.79 -14.03
CA LEU A 197 14.56 5.31 -14.00
C LEU A 197 14.69 3.95 -14.67
N SER A 198 13.83 3.00 -14.31
CA SER A 198 13.82 1.65 -14.88
C SER A 198 13.56 1.66 -16.39
N ASP A 199 12.52 2.37 -16.83
CA ASP A 199 12.19 2.51 -18.26
C ASP A 199 13.35 3.14 -19.06
N ARG A 200 13.99 4.17 -18.49
CA ARG A 200 15.16 4.80 -19.10
C ARG A 200 16.34 3.82 -19.22
N ALA A 201 16.61 3.03 -18.18
CA ALA A 201 17.67 2.03 -18.18
C ALA A 201 17.44 0.96 -19.25
N GLN A 202 16.21 0.46 -19.39
CA GLN A 202 15.83 -0.52 -20.42
C GLN A 202 16.03 0.04 -21.83
N LYS A 203 15.56 1.28 -22.09
CA LYS A 203 15.76 1.95 -23.38
C LYS A 203 17.24 2.13 -23.74
N LEU A 204 18.07 2.49 -22.75
CA LEU A 204 19.51 2.65 -22.94
C LEU A 204 20.19 1.31 -23.25
N GLU A 205 19.80 0.23 -22.57
CA GLU A 205 20.27 -1.12 -22.87
C GLU A 205 19.95 -1.53 -24.31
N GLU A 206 18.72 -1.29 -24.78
CA GLU A 206 18.34 -1.58 -26.16
C GLU A 206 19.20 -0.82 -27.18
N VAL A 207 19.40 0.49 -26.96
CA VAL A 207 20.20 1.33 -27.86
C VAL A 207 21.65 0.84 -27.91
N TYR A 208 22.22 0.51 -26.75
CA TYR A 208 23.57 0.00 -26.62
C TYR A 208 23.74 -1.36 -27.32
N ASN A 209 22.81 -2.29 -27.09
CA ASN A 209 22.82 -3.61 -27.72
C ASN A 209 22.68 -3.51 -29.25
N LYS A 210 21.80 -2.62 -29.75
CA LYS A 210 21.67 -2.34 -31.19
C LYS A 210 22.98 -1.79 -31.77
N LYS A 211 23.69 -0.91 -31.05
CA LYS A 211 25.00 -0.37 -31.47
C LYS A 211 26.05 -1.48 -31.58
N ILE A 212 26.20 -2.31 -30.55
CA ILE A 212 27.13 -3.45 -30.55
C ILE A 212 26.84 -4.40 -31.72
N GLN A 213 25.57 -4.71 -31.99
CA GLN A 213 25.21 -5.59 -33.11
C GLN A 213 25.58 -4.99 -34.47
N ARG A 214 25.40 -3.67 -34.67
CA ARG A 214 25.83 -3.00 -35.91
C ARG A 214 27.35 -3.04 -36.05
N ASP A 215 28.08 -2.71 -34.98
CA ASP A 215 29.55 -2.68 -34.99
C ASP A 215 30.14 -4.07 -35.26
N ARG A 216 29.49 -5.14 -34.77
CA ARG A 216 29.84 -6.52 -35.09
C ARG A 216 29.62 -6.86 -36.57
N LYS A 217 28.47 -6.47 -37.14
CA LYS A 217 28.16 -6.71 -38.56
C LYS A 217 29.14 -5.99 -39.49
N ASN A 218 29.56 -4.77 -39.12
CA ASN A 218 30.48 -3.96 -39.91
C ASN A 218 31.94 -4.44 -39.87
N LYS A 219 32.31 -5.36 -38.96
CA LYS A 219 33.66 -5.94 -38.86
C LYS A 219 33.81 -7.29 -39.58
N VAL A 220 32.71 -7.87 -40.05
CA VAL A 220 32.67 -9.17 -40.74
C VAL A 220 32.57 -9.00 -42.27
N ILE A 221 32.48 -7.75 -42.73
CA ILE A 221 32.52 -7.32 -44.14
C ILE A 221 33.88 -6.66 -44.38
#